data_AF-A0A2J8A0I5-F1
#
_entry.id   AF-A0A2J8A0I5-F1
#
_cell.length_a   1.000
_cell.length_b   1.000
_cell.length_c   1.000
_cell.angle_alpha   90.00
_cell.angle_beta   90.00
_cell.angle_gamma   90.00
#
_symmetry.space_group_name_H-M   'P 1'
#
loop_
_entity.id
_entity.type
_entity.pdbx_description
1 polymer ?
#
loop_
_entity_poly.entity_id
_entity_poly.type
_entity_poly.pdbx_seq_one_letter_code
_entity_poly.pdbx_strand_id
1 'polypeptide(L)'
;MEPKLASSAGACALPRLLRPLLLISDLDDTLVGGEGEGDDASQCDAHSRELAAALARWRNSAAASRAEGASSGAPDCRLAINTGRTLPLFLRAVAERGAEVIPEADVLVAGVGTRIYVRRQEAGPMGSASGWEEHLEWSAAMSRDWDIEAVRSAVEDAMQHLGPDSMAWRNQEENDGLKLTVVAAVQALPDLVGFLDARLRAAEVRYRIVVGPTLGWAYLDFLPGCAGKNAAAHYVRRLLGSDAAAVVVSGDAPNDLDMLAGASQAIVVANCHESVRHFAVMAVQWQDEQQPRTPPAGAPLSCEGAACCGAAVAVELGPAAEQVVAVLTAAAIEACDGDSCGAGASVFRGVYRWGVGVDIGGLAGTTGVPSGEGRVDSGGGAEPPTPLRRVHLASRPSAAGVLEGLSAFGFVQRH
;
A
#
# COMPACT_ATOMS: atom_id res chain seq x y z
N MET A 1 48.78 -8.13 -32.55
CA MET A 1 47.36 -7.89 -32.25
C MET A 1 47.22 -7.79 -30.75
N GLU A 2 47.30 -6.56 -30.23
CA GLU A 2 46.98 -6.28 -28.83
C GLU A 2 45.46 -6.34 -28.64
N PRO A 3 44.95 -6.89 -27.53
CA PRO A 3 43.53 -6.83 -27.25
C PRO A 3 43.17 -5.40 -26.84
N LYS A 4 42.27 -4.79 -27.62
CA LYS A 4 41.60 -3.53 -27.25
C LYS A 4 40.93 -3.71 -25.89
N LEU A 5 41.37 -2.91 -24.92
CA LEU A 5 40.64 -2.63 -23.70
C LEU A 5 39.22 -2.18 -24.07
N ALA A 6 38.23 -2.95 -23.62
CA ALA A 6 36.84 -2.54 -23.65
C ALA A 6 36.69 -1.29 -22.78
N SER A 7 36.25 -0.21 -23.41
CA SER A 7 35.84 1.04 -22.78
C SER A 7 34.80 0.75 -21.69
N SER A 8 35.10 1.13 -20.46
CA SER A 8 34.17 1.12 -19.33
C SER A 8 32.95 1.97 -19.65
N ALA A 9 31.80 1.34 -19.90
CA ALA A 9 30.51 2.01 -19.79
C ALA A 9 30.42 2.62 -18.38
N GLY A 10 30.19 3.93 -18.31
CA GLY A 10 30.21 4.67 -17.05
C GLY A 10 29.25 4.07 -16.03
N ALA A 11 29.77 3.61 -14.89
CA ALA A 11 28.94 3.27 -13.75
C ALA A 11 28.23 4.55 -13.31
N CYS A 12 26.93 4.66 -13.63
CA CYS A 12 26.09 5.74 -13.12
C CYS A 12 26.19 5.70 -11.59
N ALA A 13 26.64 6.79 -10.98
CA ALA A 13 26.83 6.84 -9.54
C ALA A 13 25.48 6.63 -8.84
N LEU A 14 25.37 5.60 -8.01
CA LEU A 14 24.13 5.29 -7.30
C LEU A 14 23.66 6.51 -6.47
N PRO A 15 22.34 6.75 -6.41
CA PRO A 15 21.79 7.89 -5.71
C PRO A 15 22.20 7.94 -4.22
N ARG A 16 22.26 9.15 -3.66
CA ARG A 16 22.56 9.37 -2.23
C ARG A 16 21.27 9.64 -1.46
N LEU A 17 21.10 8.95 -0.33
CA LEU A 17 20.04 9.24 0.65
C LEU A 17 20.41 10.46 1.49
N LEU A 18 19.46 11.39 1.61
CA LEU A 18 19.64 12.69 2.26
C LEU A 18 19.07 12.74 3.68
N ARG A 19 18.02 11.94 3.94
CA ARG A 19 17.28 11.91 5.22
C ARG A 19 16.70 10.52 5.48
N PRO A 20 16.30 10.20 6.73
CA PRO A 20 15.79 8.87 7.05
C PRO A 20 14.60 8.48 6.17
N LEU A 21 14.54 7.23 5.74
CA LEU A 21 13.52 6.69 4.84
C LEU A 21 12.97 5.36 5.38
N LEU A 22 11.65 5.28 5.52
CA LEU A 22 10.90 4.03 5.50
C LEU A 22 10.08 4.00 4.20
N LEU A 23 10.54 3.22 3.24
CA LEU A 23 9.78 2.95 2.02
C LEU A 23 8.83 1.78 2.28
N ILE A 24 7.53 1.99 2.08
CA ILE A 24 6.50 0.94 2.13
C ILE A 24 5.89 0.81 0.75
N SER A 25 6.24 -0.23 0.01
CA SER A 25 5.91 -0.31 -1.41
C SER A 25 5.19 -1.59 -1.76
N ASP A 26 4.24 -1.53 -2.71
CA ASP A 26 3.86 -2.73 -3.44
C ASP A 26 5.06 -3.34 -4.17
N LEU A 27 4.95 -4.63 -4.51
CA LEU A 27 6.00 -5.39 -5.18
C LEU A 27 5.82 -5.40 -6.70
N ASP A 28 4.74 -6.00 -7.17
CA ASP A 28 4.53 -6.35 -8.57
C ASP A 28 4.16 -5.09 -9.35
N ASP A 29 4.78 -4.88 -10.51
CA ASP A 29 4.63 -3.64 -11.32
C ASP A 29 5.05 -2.32 -10.64
N THR A 30 5.33 -2.32 -9.33
CA THR A 30 5.85 -1.19 -8.56
C THR A 30 7.35 -1.28 -8.26
N LEU A 31 7.81 -2.25 -7.47
CA LEU A 31 9.26 -2.42 -7.19
C LEU A 31 9.96 -3.27 -8.25
N VAL A 32 9.23 -4.21 -8.84
CA VAL A 32 9.70 -5.04 -9.94
C VAL A 32 8.76 -4.88 -11.12
N GLY A 33 9.27 -4.97 -12.35
CA GLY A 33 8.38 -5.02 -13.50
C GLY A 33 7.56 -6.31 -13.52
N GLY A 34 6.36 -6.26 -14.09
CA GLY A 34 5.49 -7.42 -14.28
C GLY A 34 6.14 -8.56 -15.07
N GLU A 35 5.49 -9.72 -15.07
CA GLU A 35 5.94 -10.98 -15.70
C GLU A 35 5.83 -10.96 -17.25
N GLY A 36 6.27 -9.87 -17.89
CA GLY A 36 6.28 -9.75 -19.35
C GLY A 36 7.54 -10.32 -19.99
N GLU A 37 7.44 -10.83 -21.22
CA GLU A 37 8.59 -11.19 -22.06
C GLU A 37 8.98 -10.00 -22.96
N GLY A 38 10.28 -9.72 -23.12
CA GLY A 38 10.80 -8.75 -24.10
C GLY A 38 11.71 -7.65 -23.52
N ASP A 39 12.06 -6.67 -24.37
CA ASP A 39 13.01 -5.59 -24.05
C ASP A 39 12.55 -4.71 -22.89
N ASP A 40 11.23 -4.51 -22.73
CA ASP A 40 10.66 -3.72 -21.65
C ASP A 40 10.87 -4.37 -20.27
N ALA A 41 10.75 -5.70 -20.19
CA ALA A 41 11.02 -6.46 -18.96
C ALA A 41 12.50 -6.35 -18.56
N SER A 42 13.41 -6.41 -19.54
CA SER A 42 14.85 -6.27 -19.30
C SER A 42 15.24 -4.89 -18.74
N GLN A 43 14.55 -3.84 -19.18
CA GLN A 43 14.73 -2.47 -18.68
C GLN A 43 14.11 -2.29 -17.29
N CYS A 44 12.93 -2.86 -17.03
CA CYS A 44 12.33 -2.87 -15.70
C CYS A 44 13.22 -3.55 -14.67
N ASP A 45 13.84 -4.68 -15.02
CA ASP A 45 14.80 -5.36 -14.16
C ASP A 45 16.06 -4.53 -13.91
N ALA A 46 16.53 -3.76 -14.90
CA ALA A 46 17.66 -2.85 -14.71
C ALA A 46 17.35 -1.76 -13.68
N HIS A 47 16.17 -1.15 -13.76
CA HIS A 47 15.72 -0.15 -12.78
C HIS A 47 15.49 -0.77 -11.38
N SER A 48 14.97 -2.00 -11.33
CA SER A 48 14.77 -2.75 -10.09
C SER A 48 16.11 -3.03 -9.41
N ARG A 49 17.11 -3.46 -10.19
CA ARG A 49 18.51 -3.64 -9.73
C ARG A 49 19.13 -2.33 -9.23
N GLU A 50 18.90 -1.21 -9.91
CA GLU A 50 19.39 0.10 -9.48
C GLU A 50 18.81 0.50 -8.11
N LEU A 51 17.49 0.38 -7.94
CA LEU A 51 16.81 0.68 -6.68
C LEU A 51 17.27 -0.27 -5.57
N ALA A 52 17.37 -1.57 -5.85
CA ALA A 52 17.84 -2.56 -4.89
C ALA A 52 19.28 -2.28 -4.42
N ALA A 53 20.18 -1.96 -5.36
CA ALA A 53 21.56 -1.57 -5.04
C ALA A 53 21.62 -0.28 -4.22
N ALA A 54 20.77 0.71 -4.53
CA ALA A 54 20.69 1.96 -3.78
C ALA A 54 20.22 1.73 -2.33
N LEU A 55 19.11 0.99 -2.14
CA LEU A 55 18.58 0.64 -0.81
C LEU A 55 19.60 -0.14 0.03
N ALA A 56 20.27 -1.13 -0.56
CA ALA A 56 21.31 -1.90 0.11
C ALA A 56 22.47 -1.01 0.55
N ARG A 57 22.93 -0.10 -0.33
CA ARG A 57 23.99 0.87 0.00
C ARG A 57 23.59 1.79 1.15
N TRP A 58 22.36 2.32 1.14
CA TRP A 58 21.89 3.22 2.19
C TRP A 58 21.79 2.50 3.53
N ARG A 59 21.22 1.29 3.56
CA ARG A 59 21.15 0.44 4.75
C ARG A 59 22.53 0.13 5.34
N ASN A 60 23.48 -0.26 4.49
CA ASN A 60 24.84 -0.58 4.92
C ASN A 60 25.58 0.66 5.47
N SER A 61 25.36 1.83 4.85
CA SER A 61 25.94 3.09 5.32
C SER A 61 25.42 3.48 6.70
N ALA A 62 24.11 3.30 6.94
CA ALA A 62 23.48 3.54 8.24
C ALA A 62 23.99 2.55 9.30
N ALA A 63 24.13 1.27 8.95
CA ALA A 63 24.66 0.25 9.85
C ALA A 63 26.13 0.53 10.26
N ALA A 64 26.98 0.88 9.30
CA ALA A 64 28.37 1.26 9.57
C ALA A 64 28.45 2.49 10.47
N SER A 65 27.65 3.53 10.18
CA SER A 65 27.61 4.75 11.00
C SER A 65 27.19 4.49 12.45
N ARG A 66 26.25 3.54 12.67
CA ARG A 66 25.85 3.11 14.03
C ARG A 66 26.97 2.38 14.76
N ALA A 67 27.68 1.49 14.07
CA ALA A 67 28.80 0.73 14.65
C ALA A 67 29.96 1.65 15.06
N GLU A 68 30.17 2.76 14.33
CA GLU A 68 31.22 3.74 14.60
C GLU A 68 30.85 4.80 15.66
N GLY A 69 29.61 4.81 16.16
CA GLY A 69 29.17 5.79 17.17
C GLY A 69 29.15 7.24 16.67
N ALA A 70 29.05 7.45 15.35
CA ALA A 70 29.13 8.78 14.75
C ALA A 70 27.93 9.67 15.13
N SER A 71 28.22 10.89 15.60
CA SER A 71 27.20 11.89 16.01
C SER A 71 26.40 12.47 14.84
N SER A 72 26.90 12.36 13.61
CA SER A 72 26.22 12.73 12.36
C SER A 72 26.13 11.52 11.42
N GLY A 73 25.54 10.42 11.92
CA GLY A 73 25.46 9.15 11.18
C GLY A 73 24.69 9.26 9.86
N ALA A 74 24.98 8.35 8.93
CA ALA A 74 24.22 8.22 7.70
C ALA A 74 22.72 8.01 7.99
N PRO A 75 21.81 8.56 7.17
CA PRO A 75 20.37 8.45 7.42
C PRO A 75 19.90 6.98 7.41
N ASP A 76 19.00 6.61 8.32
CA ASP A 76 18.46 5.25 8.36
C ASP A 76 17.60 4.95 7.13
N CYS A 77 17.65 3.72 6.65
CA CYS A 77 16.90 3.27 5.48
C CYS A 77 16.27 1.91 5.77
N ARG A 78 14.94 1.86 5.70
CA ARG A 78 14.13 0.66 5.90
C ARG A 78 13.20 0.44 4.71
N LEU A 79 12.97 -0.82 4.38
CA LEU A 79 12.01 -1.24 3.36
C LEU A 79 10.98 -2.19 3.96
N ALA A 80 9.71 -1.88 3.73
CA ALA A 80 8.62 -2.83 3.88
C ALA A 80 7.98 -3.11 2.52
N ILE A 81 7.92 -4.39 2.13
CA ILE A 81 7.18 -4.80 0.94
C ILE A 81 5.73 -5.06 1.36
N ASN A 82 4.77 -4.45 0.68
CA ASN A 82 3.34 -4.53 0.98
C ASN A 82 2.55 -5.04 -0.22
N THR A 83 2.49 -6.36 -0.35
CA THR A 83 2.05 -7.06 -1.55
C THR A 83 0.73 -7.80 -1.34
N GLY A 84 0.01 -8.03 -2.44
CA GLY A 84 -1.11 -8.97 -2.49
C GLY A 84 -0.69 -10.44 -2.41
N ARG A 85 0.58 -10.76 -2.68
CA ARG A 85 1.13 -12.11 -2.60
C ARG A 85 1.06 -12.66 -1.17
N THR A 86 0.76 -13.94 -1.04
CA THR A 86 0.97 -14.69 0.21
C THR A 86 2.47 -14.96 0.40
N LEU A 87 2.89 -15.39 1.59
CA LEU A 87 4.31 -15.71 1.83
C LEU A 87 4.86 -16.71 0.81
N PRO A 88 4.22 -17.87 0.50
CA PRO A 88 4.72 -18.78 -0.52
C PRO A 88 4.91 -18.14 -1.91
N LEU A 89 3.96 -17.29 -2.33
CA LEU A 89 4.02 -16.59 -3.62
C LEU A 89 5.11 -15.52 -3.66
N PHE A 90 5.38 -14.86 -2.53
CA PHE A 90 6.51 -13.94 -2.39
C PHE A 90 7.85 -14.70 -2.47
N LEU A 91 7.99 -15.81 -1.75
CA LEU A 91 9.22 -16.61 -1.78
C LEU A 91 9.51 -17.15 -3.18
N ARG A 92 8.46 -17.57 -3.92
CA ARG A 92 8.57 -17.95 -5.33
C ARG A 92 9.07 -16.79 -6.18
N ALA A 93 8.49 -15.59 -6.02
CA ALA A 93 8.95 -14.40 -6.76
C ALA A 93 10.44 -14.10 -6.51
N VAL A 94 10.91 -14.22 -5.25
CA VAL A 94 12.34 -14.06 -4.92
C VAL A 94 13.20 -15.13 -5.57
N ALA A 95 12.74 -16.39 -5.60
CA ALA A 95 13.45 -17.48 -6.26
C ALA A 95 13.55 -17.31 -7.79
N GLU A 96 12.49 -16.78 -8.41
CA GLU A 96 12.41 -16.59 -9.86
C GLU A 96 13.15 -15.34 -10.35
N ARG A 97 13.05 -14.23 -9.61
CA ARG A 97 13.63 -12.92 -10.00
C ARG A 97 15.04 -12.68 -9.47
N GLY A 98 15.44 -13.35 -8.39
CA GLY A 98 16.74 -13.15 -7.75
C GLY A 98 16.79 -11.97 -6.78
N ALA A 99 17.76 -12.02 -5.87
CA ALA A 99 17.94 -11.05 -4.78
C ALA A 99 18.54 -9.72 -5.26
N GLU A 100 19.08 -9.67 -6.47
CA GLU A 100 19.51 -8.43 -7.11
C GLU A 100 18.34 -7.61 -7.67
N VAL A 101 17.21 -8.25 -8.01
CA VAL A 101 16.01 -7.58 -8.55
C VAL A 101 15.03 -7.24 -7.43
N ILE A 102 14.69 -8.20 -6.57
CA ILE A 102 13.84 -7.92 -5.41
C ILE A 102 14.71 -7.39 -4.28
N PRO A 103 14.53 -6.13 -3.84
CA PRO A 103 15.33 -5.56 -2.78
C PRO A 103 15.12 -6.27 -1.43
N GLU A 104 16.21 -6.43 -0.69
CA GLU A 104 16.19 -6.95 0.67
C GLU A 104 15.25 -6.10 1.56
N ALA A 105 14.18 -6.71 2.08
CA ALA A 105 13.18 -6.04 2.92
C ALA A 105 13.35 -6.34 4.42
N ASP A 106 13.04 -5.34 5.25
CA ASP A 106 13.02 -5.46 6.72
C ASP A 106 11.71 -6.08 7.21
N VAL A 107 10.61 -5.81 6.50
CA VAL A 107 9.26 -6.33 6.79
C VAL A 107 8.56 -6.73 5.49
N LEU A 108 7.84 -7.84 5.53
CA LEU A 108 6.90 -8.24 4.48
C LEU A 108 5.48 -8.16 5.03
N VAL A 109 4.67 -7.31 4.43
CA VAL A 109 3.21 -7.33 4.55
C VAL A 109 2.66 -8.16 3.39
N ALA A 110 2.01 -9.27 3.71
CA ALA A 110 1.50 -10.23 2.73
C ALA A 110 -0.04 -10.27 2.75
N GLY A 111 -0.62 -10.77 1.67
CA GLY A 111 -2.06 -11.00 1.55
C GLY A 111 -2.89 -9.72 1.67
N VAL A 112 -2.42 -8.60 1.11
CA VAL A 112 -3.13 -7.30 1.17
C VAL A 112 -3.33 -6.83 2.63
N GLY A 113 -2.32 -7.04 3.47
CA GLY A 113 -2.34 -6.58 4.86
C GLY A 113 -2.83 -7.60 5.88
N THR A 114 -3.12 -8.84 5.51
CA THR A 114 -3.61 -9.87 6.45
C THR A 114 -2.51 -10.53 7.27
N ARG A 115 -1.25 -10.45 6.80
CA ARG A 115 -0.08 -11.01 7.49
C ARG A 115 1.08 -10.01 7.48
N ILE A 116 1.85 -10.01 8.56
CA ILE A 116 3.10 -9.27 8.68
C ILE A 116 4.19 -10.25 9.09
N TYR A 117 5.30 -10.23 8.37
CA TYR A 117 6.50 -11.00 8.66
C TYR A 117 7.68 -10.07 8.86
N VAL A 118 8.44 -10.27 9.93
CA VAL A 118 9.67 -9.52 10.22
C VAL A 118 10.86 -10.31 9.70
N ARG A 119 11.81 -9.62 9.07
CA ARG A 119 12.99 -10.27 8.50
C ARG A 119 13.94 -10.78 9.59
N ARG A 120 14.34 -12.05 9.49
CA ARG A 120 15.35 -12.72 10.32
C ARG A 120 16.54 -13.12 9.45
N GLN A 121 17.38 -12.16 9.11
CA GLN A 121 18.48 -12.34 8.17
C GLN A 121 19.47 -13.44 8.59
N GLU A 122 19.69 -13.62 9.90
CA GLU A 122 20.57 -14.68 10.43
C GLU A 122 19.96 -16.09 10.36
N ALA A 123 18.63 -16.20 10.28
CA ALA A 123 17.91 -17.48 10.25
C ALA A 123 17.73 -18.05 8.84
N GLY A 124 17.82 -17.21 7.80
CA GLY A 124 17.74 -17.67 6.43
C GLY A 124 17.76 -16.57 5.37
N PRO A 125 17.96 -16.96 4.09
CA PRO A 125 17.89 -16.04 2.96
C PRO A 125 16.46 -15.53 2.75
N MET A 126 16.32 -14.40 2.05
CA MET A 126 15.02 -13.77 1.79
C MET A 126 14.01 -14.69 1.08
N GLY A 127 14.51 -15.54 0.17
CA GLY A 127 13.72 -16.52 -0.57
C GLY A 127 13.38 -17.79 0.19
N SER A 128 13.69 -17.87 1.49
CA SER A 128 13.31 -19.00 2.36
C SER A 128 12.32 -18.56 3.43
N ALA A 129 11.37 -19.43 3.76
CA ALA A 129 10.46 -19.23 4.89
C ALA A 129 11.20 -19.05 6.22
N SER A 130 12.37 -19.69 6.40
CA SER A 130 13.19 -19.55 7.62
C SER A 130 13.77 -18.15 7.81
N GLY A 131 13.84 -17.35 6.73
CA GLY A 131 14.26 -15.96 6.80
C GLY A 131 13.18 -15.02 7.36
N TRP A 132 11.98 -15.51 7.66
CA TRP A 132 10.82 -14.71 8.03
C TRP A 132 10.17 -15.21 9.32
N GLU A 133 9.85 -14.28 10.22
CA GLU A 133 9.08 -14.57 11.43
C GLU A 133 7.73 -13.87 11.37
N GLU A 134 6.64 -14.62 11.53
CA GLU A 134 5.29 -14.05 11.54
C GLU A 134 5.04 -13.21 12.81
N HIS A 135 4.47 -12.03 12.63
CA HIS A 135 4.06 -11.15 13.72
C HIS A 135 2.69 -11.57 14.27
N LEU A 136 2.67 -12.56 15.18
CA LEU A 136 1.44 -13.21 15.65
C LEU A 136 0.40 -12.26 16.26
N GLU A 137 0.81 -11.16 16.92
CA GLU A 137 -0.14 -10.18 17.46
C GLU A 137 -0.96 -9.49 16.36
N TRP A 138 -0.36 -9.27 15.18
CA TRP A 138 -1.06 -8.71 14.04
C TRP A 138 -2.07 -9.72 13.49
N SER A 139 -1.63 -10.97 13.28
CA SER A 139 -2.50 -12.05 12.81
C SER A 139 -3.70 -12.27 13.74
N ALA A 140 -3.48 -12.24 15.06
CA ALA A 140 -4.56 -12.35 16.04
C ALA A 140 -5.53 -11.15 16.01
N ALA A 141 -5.02 -9.94 15.76
CA ALA A 141 -5.87 -8.76 15.58
C ALA A 141 -6.72 -8.84 14.31
N MET A 142 -6.16 -9.39 13.22
CA MET A 142 -6.87 -9.60 11.95
C MET A 142 -7.92 -10.72 12.06
N SER A 143 -7.70 -11.74 12.89
CA SER A 143 -8.62 -12.88 13.01
C SER A 143 -9.81 -12.66 13.95
N ARG A 144 -9.84 -11.57 14.74
CA ARG A 144 -10.78 -11.40 15.86
C ARG A 144 -12.26 -11.54 15.48
N ASP A 145 -12.65 -10.98 14.34
CA ASP A 145 -14.05 -10.94 13.87
C ASP A 145 -14.18 -11.52 12.46
N TRP A 146 -13.27 -12.44 12.12
CA TRP A 146 -13.19 -13.07 10.82
C TRP A 146 -13.64 -14.53 10.91
N ASP A 147 -14.70 -14.85 10.20
CA ASP A 147 -15.17 -16.22 10.01
C ASP A 147 -14.96 -16.62 8.53
N ILE A 148 -13.84 -17.30 8.27
CA ILE A 148 -13.49 -17.72 6.91
C ILE A 148 -14.48 -18.71 6.34
N GLU A 149 -15.11 -19.56 7.16
CA GLU A 149 -16.03 -20.59 6.69
C GLU A 149 -17.38 -19.99 6.32
N ALA A 150 -17.85 -19.01 7.09
CA ALA A 150 -19.02 -18.22 6.71
C ALA A 150 -18.78 -17.46 5.39
N VAL A 151 -17.58 -16.90 5.18
CA VAL A 151 -17.22 -16.23 3.92
C VAL A 151 -17.12 -17.21 2.77
N ARG A 152 -16.47 -18.36 2.97
CA ARG A 152 -16.38 -19.43 1.97
C ARG A 152 -17.78 -19.89 1.55
N SER A 153 -18.66 -20.16 2.51
CA SER A 153 -20.05 -20.56 2.25
C SER A 153 -20.81 -19.49 1.48
N ALA A 154 -20.66 -18.20 1.83
CA ALA A 154 -21.29 -17.11 1.09
C ALA A 154 -20.78 -17.01 -0.36
N VAL A 155 -19.48 -17.21 -0.56
CA VAL A 155 -18.85 -17.23 -1.90
C VAL A 155 -19.35 -18.41 -2.73
N GLU A 156 -19.42 -19.61 -2.15
CA GLU A 156 -19.94 -20.80 -2.83
C GLU A 156 -21.42 -20.64 -3.21
N ASP A 157 -22.23 -20.06 -2.32
CA ASP A 157 -23.62 -19.71 -2.60
C ASP A 157 -23.73 -18.70 -3.75
N ALA A 158 -22.82 -17.71 -3.81
CA ALA A 158 -22.79 -16.73 -4.88
C ALA A 158 -22.38 -17.36 -6.23
N MET A 159 -21.41 -18.27 -6.24
CA MET A 159 -21.02 -19.03 -7.43
C MET A 159 -22.18 -19.88 -7.97
N GLN A 160 -22.96 -20.50 -7.08
CA GLN A 160 -24.17 -21.24 -7.48
C GLN A 160 -25.25 -20.32 -8.04
N HIS A 161 -25.41 -19.12 -7.46
CA HIS A 161 -26.42 -18.15 -7.88
C HIS A 161 -26.11 -17.52 -9.25
N LEU A 162 -24.85 -17.11 -9.47
CA LEU A 162 -24.40 -16.40 -10.68
C LEU A 162 -24.00 -17.33 -11.83
N GLY A 163 -23.76 -18.60 -11.53
CA GLY A 163 -23.33 -19.61 -12.49
C GLY A 163 -21.81 -19.63 -12.76
N PRO A 164 -21.31 -20.72 -13.35
CA PRO A 164 -19.87 -20.97 -13.53
C PRO A 164 -19.18 -19.99 -14.50
N ASP A 165 -19.95 -19.34 -15.39
CA ASP A 165 -19.42 -18.38 -16.36
C ASP A 165 -19.23 -16.97 -15.78
N SER A 166 -19.60 -16.77 -14.51
CA SER A 166 -19.59 -15.46 -13.84
C SER A 166 -18.54 -15.36 -12.74
N MET A 167 -18.11 -16.47 -12.15
CA MET A 167 -17.25 -16.47 -10.97
C MET A 167 -16.51 -17.79 -10.79
N ALA A 168 -15.24 -17.74 -10.40
CA ALA A 168 -14.43 -18.93 -10.10
C ALA A 168 -13.43 -18.69 -8.97
N TRP A 169 -13.08 -19.76 -8.26
CA TRP A 169 -11.98 -19.74 -7.29
C TRP A 169 -10.65 -19.50 -7.99
N ARG A 170 -9.76 -18.74 -7.34
CA ARG A 170 -8.35 -18.65 -7.77
C ARG A 170 -7.50 -19.75 -7.14
N ASN A 171 -6.22 -19.77 -7.51
CA ASN A 171 -5.25 -20.76 -7.04
C ASN A 171 -5.25 -20.86 -5.51
N GLN A 172 -5.14 -22.08 -4.99
CA GLN A 172 -5.16 -22.32 -3.55
C GLN A 172 -4.03 -21.57 -2.81
N GLU A 173 -2.89 -21.31 -3.45
CA GLU A 173 -1.77 -20.56 -2.88
C GLU A 173 -2.07 -19.06 -2.65
N GLU A 174 -3.09 -18.51 -3.32
CA GLU A 174 -3.57 -17.14 -3.12
C GLU A 174 -4.58 -17.03 -1.96
N ASN A 175 -5.03 -18.19 -1.46
CA ASN A 175 -5.99 -18.33 -0.38
C ASN A 175 -5.28 -18.80 0.90
N ASP A 176 -5.57 -18.15 2.02
CA ASP A 176 -5.08 -18.56 3.34
C ASP A 176 -6.15 -18.36 4.42
N GLY A 177 -5.80 -18.56 5.70
CA GLY A 177 -6.76 -18.47 6.81
C GLY A 177 -7.43 -17.10 6.99
N LEU A 178 -6.87 -16.00 6.43
CA LEU A 178 -7.45 -14.65 6.49
C LEU A 178 -7.66 -14.02 5.11
N LYS A 179 -7.52 -14.77 4.01
CA LYS A 179 -7.71 -14.25 2.65
C LYS A 179 -8.35 -15.31 1.76
N LEU A 180 -9.46 -14.95 1.12
CA LEU A 180 -10.05 -15.74 0.06
C LEU A 180 -10.04 -14.94 -1.25
N THR A 181 -9.68 -15.59 -2.35
CA THR A 181 -9.51 -14.93 -3.65
C THR A 181 -10.31 -15.65 -4.72
N VAL A 182 -11.10 -14.85 -5.45
CA VAL A 182 -11.90 -15.30 -6.59
C VAL A 182 -11.67 -14.39 -7.77
N VAL A 183 -12.06 -14.85 -8.94
CA VAL A 183 -12.19 -14.04 -10.14
C VAL A 183 -13.66 -13.98 -10.49
N ALA A 184 -14.17 -12.79 -10.81
CA ALA A 184 -15.57 -12.56 -11.16
C ALA A 184 -15.67 -11.71 -12.42
N ALA A 185 -16.64 -12.00 -13.26
CA ALA A 185 -16.89 -11.21 -14.45
C ALA A 185 -17.35 -9.81 -14.02
N VAL A 186 -16.83 -8.77 -14.65
CA VAL A 186 -17.04 -7.37 -14.24
C VAL A 186 -18.53 -7.02 -14.22
N GLN A 187 -19.29 -7.52 -15.19
CA GLN A 187 -20.74 -7.35 -15.28
C GLN A 187 -21.52 -8.02 -14.14
N ALA A 188 -20.94 -9.05 -13.50
CA ALA A 188 -21.55 -9.75 -12.38
C ALA A 188 -21.23 -9.11 -11.02
N LEU A 189 -20.29 -8.14 -10.96
CA LEU A 189 -19.84 -7.53 -9.71
C LEU A 189 -20.96 -6.87 -8.91
N PRO A 190 -21.89 -6.07 -9.49
CA PRO A 190 -22.94 -5.43 -8.70
C PRO A 190 -23.84 -6.45 -7.98
N ASP A 191 -24.24 -7.51 -8.68
CA ASP A 191 -25.10 -8.56 -8.14
C ASP A 191 -24.34 -9.42 -7.12
N LEU A 192 -23.08 -9.75 -7.41
CA LEU A 192 -22.19 -10.48 -6.50
C LEU A 192 -22.01 -9.74 -5.17
N VAL A 193 -21.67 -8.46 -5.23
CA VAL A 193 -21.44 -7.63 -4.03
C VAL A 193 -22.72 -7.52 -3.22
N GLY A 194 -23.87 -7.28 -3.86
CA GLY A 194 -25.17 -7.21 -3.18
C GLY A 194 -25.55 -8.52 -2.51
N PHE A 195 -25.35 -9.66 -3.20
CA PHE A 195 -25.63 -10.99 -2.67
C PHE A 195 -24.75 -11.30 -1.45
N LEU A 196 -23.44 -11.06 -1.57
CA LEU A 196 -22.49 -11.31 -0.49
C LEU A 196 -22.73 -10.41 0.72
N ASP A 197 -23.01 -9.12 0.52
CA ASP A 197 -23.30 -8.19 1.61
C ASP A 197 -24.55 -8.62 2.40
N ALA A 198 -25.61 -9.05 1.72
CA ALA A 198 -26.80 -9.58 2.39
C ALA A 198 -26.49 -10.83 3.24
N ARG A 199 -25.72 -11.78 2.70
CA ARG A 199 -25.37 -13.03 3.39
C ARG A 199 -24.41 -12.82 4.55
N LEU A 200 -23.34 -12.06 4.36
CA LEU A 200 -22.32 -11.82 5.38
C LEU A 200 -22.83 -10.94 6.52
N ARG A 201 -23.72 -9.98 6.23
CA ARG A 201 -24.43 -9.24 7.29
C ARG A 201 -25.33 -10.15 8.12
N ALA A 202 -26.05 -11.07 7.49
CA ALA A 202 -26.92 -12.01 8.22
C ALA A 202 -26.10 -12.96 9.11
N ALA A 203 -24.85 -13.25 8.74
CA ALA A 203 -23.90 -14.02 9.53
C ALA A 203 -23.07 -13.16 10.51
N GLU A 204 -23.33 -11.86 10.61
CA GLU A 204 -22.59 -10.90 11.45
C GLU A 204 -21.07 -10.86 11.20
N VAL A 205 -20.63 -11.24 10.00
CA VAL A 205 -19.21 -11.27 9.63
C VAL A 205 -18.77 -9.89 9.16
N ARG A 206 -17.66 -9.40 9.73
CA ARG A 206 -17.03 -8.15 9.29
C ARG A 206 -15.95 -8.44 8.26
N TYR A 207 -16.18 -7.97 7.04
CA TYR A 207 -15.31 -8.26 5.91
C TYR A 207 -14.98 -7.00 5.12
N ARG A 208 -13.97 -7.13 4.27
CA ARG A 208 -13.56 -6.17 3.24
C ARG A 208 -13.43 -6.92 1.92
N ILE A 209 -13.90 -6.31 0.84
CA ILE A 209 -13.61 -6.77 -0.52
C ILE A 209 -12.63 -5.79 -1.14
N VAL A 210 -11.50 -6.30 -1.63
CA VAL A 210 -10.57 -5.53 -2.45
C VAL A 210 -10.69 -6.03 -3.88
N VAL A 211 -11.03 -5.11 -4.79
CA VAL A 211 -11.15 -5.40 -6.22
C VAL A 211 -9.79 -5.13 -6.86
N GLY A 212 -9.23 -6.12 -7.54
CA GLY A 212 -7.99 -6.00 -8.32
C GLY A 212 -8.22 -5.42 -9.72
N PRO A 213 -7.19 -5.42 -10.58
CA PRO A 213 -7.30 -4.96 -11.96
C PRO A 213 -8.42 -5.66 -12.74
N THR A 214 -9.05 -4.92 -13.66
CA THR A 214 -10.23 -5.40 -14.41
C THR A 214 -10.03 -5.32 -15.92
N LEU A 215 -10.10 -6.45 -16.62
CA LEU A 215 -10.25 -6.52 -18.08
C LEU A 215 -11.31 -7.57 -18.43
N GLY A 216 -12.58 -7.20 -18.31
CA GLY A 216 -13.73 -8.11 -18.43
C GLY A 216 -13.93 -9.04 -17.22
N TRP A 217 -12.85 -9.37 -16.51
CA TRP A 217 -12.84 -10.09 -15.24
C TRP A 217 -12.05 -9.31 -14.18
N ALA A 218 -12.50 -9.40 -12.94
CA ALA A 218 -11.93 -8.74 -11.77
C ALA A 218 -11.48 -9.77 -10.74
N TYR A 219 -10.32 -9.54 -10.12
CA TYR A 219 -9.95 -10.26 -8.90
C TYR A 219 -10.68 -9.66 -7.70
N LEU A 220 -11.15 -10.52 -6.80
CA LEU A 220 -11.77 -10.10 -5.56
C LEU A 220 -11.10 -10.83 -4.40
N ASP A 221 -10.46 -10.04 -3.54
CA ASP A 221 -9.91 -10.51 -2.28
C ASP A 221 -10.91 -10.23 -1.16
N PHE A 222 -11.37 -11.29 -0.50
CA PHE A 222 -12.15 -11.21 0.74
C PHE A 222 -11.22 -11.29 1.93
N LEU A 223 -11.26 -10.25 2.76
CA LEU A 223 -10.36 -10.05 3.90
C LEU A 223 -11.18 -9.73 5.16
N PRO A 224 -10.60 -9.86 6.36
CA PRO A 224 -11.13 -9.26 7.58
C PRO A 224 -11.42 -7.77 7.38
N GLY A 225 -12.51 -7.25 7.96
CA GLY A 225 -12.91 -5.85 7.78
C GLY A 225 -11.84 -4.82 8.20
N CYS A 226 -10.99 -5.18 9.16
CA CYS A 226 -9.86 -4.36 9.64
C CYS A 226 -8.57 -4.51 8.84
N ALA A 227 -8.49 -5.49 7.91
CA ALA A 227 -7.32 -5.70 7.06
C ALA A 227 -7.24 -4.65 5.95
N GLY A 228 -6.10 -4.58 5.26
CA GLY A 228 -5.84 -3.63 4.18
C GLY A 228 -4.40 -3.11 4.23
N LYS A 229 -3.89 -2.67 3.07
CA LYS A 229 -2.50 -2.22 2.96
C LYS A 229 -2.24 -0.98 3.79
N ASN A 230 -3.21 -0.08 3.94
CA ASN A 230 -3.04 1.13 4.77
C ASN A 230 -2.89 0.81 6.26
N ALA A 231 -3.77 -0.04 6.79
CA ALA A 231 -3.74 -0.42 8.20
C ALA A 231 -2.42 -1.11 8.56
N ALA A 232 -1.96 -2.02 7.68
CA ALA A 232 -0.68 -2.68 7.82
C ALA A 232 0.50 -1.69 7.70
N ALA A 233 0.48 -0.76 6.74
CA ALA A 233 1.52 0.25 6.59
C ALA A 233 1.69 1.12 7.86
N HIS A 234 0.57 1.56 8.46
CA HIS A 234 0.60 2.28 9.73
C HIS A 234 1.12 1.44 10.89
N TYR A 235 0.77 0.15 10.93
CA TYR A 235 1.30 -0.78 11.93
C TYR A 235 2.81 -0.97 11.77
N VAL A 236 3.28 -1.21 10.55
CA VAL A 236 4.72 -1.39 10.23
C VAL A 236 5.53 -0.15 10.56
N ARG A 237 5.02 1.06 10.29
CA ARG A 237 5.67 2.30 10.74
C ARG A 237 5.93 2.30 12.24
N ARG A 238 4.93 1.93 13.04
CA ARG A 238 5.05 1.88 14.51
C ARG A 238 5.99 0.75 14.94
N LEU A 239 5.89 -0.42 14.32
CA LEU A 239 6.75 -1.57 14.58
C LEU A 239 8.24 -1.24 14.37
N LEU A 240 8.54 -0.45 13.33
CA LEU A 240 9.91 -0.03 13.00
C LEU A 240 10.35 1.26 13.71
N GLY A 241 9.48 1.92 14.47
CA GLY A 241 9.79 3.17 15.17
C GLY A 241 10.07 4.36 14.24
N SER A 242 9.55 4.33 13.00
CA SER A 242 9.85 5.37 12.00
C SER A 242 8.98 6.60 12.16
N ASP A 243 9.58 7.78 12.01
CA ASP A 243 8.86 9.07 11.96
C ASP A 243 7.90 9.11 10.75
N ALA A 244 6.72 9.68 10.92
CA ALA A 244 5.75 9.88 9.85
C ALA A 244 6.31 10.69 8.67
N ALA A 245 7.24 11.62 8.91
CA ALA A 245 7.92 12.37 7.86
C ALA A 245 8.98 11.55 7.11
N ALA A 246 9.42 10.41 7.65
CA ALA A 246 10.34 9.50 6.98
C ALA A 246 9.62 8.45 6.10
N VAL A 247 8.29 8.34 6.20
CA VAL A 247 7.50 7.33 5.49
C VAL A 247 7.17 7.82 4.08
N VAL A 248 7.46 6.97 3.09
CA VAL A 248 6.99 7.12 1.71
C VAL A 248 6.32 5.82 1.32
N VAL A 249 5.13 5.90 0.72
CA VAL A 249 4.46 4.73 0.14
C VAL A 249 4.53 4.75 -1.38
N SER A 250 4.52 3.58 -2.01
CA SER A 250 4.41 3.46 -3.47
C SER A 250 3.52 2.28 -3.89
N GLY A 251 2.84 2.45 -5.02
CA GLY A 251 1.93 1.45 -5.57
C GLY A 251 1.47 1.81 -6.99
N ASP A 252 0.79 0.86 -7.62
CA ASP A 252 0.37 0.92 -9.02
C ASP A 252 -1.04 0.37 -9.24
N ALA A 253 -1.53 -0.49 -8.35
CA ALA A 253 -2.74 -1.28 -8.57
C ALA A 253 -3.90 -0.87 -7.64
N PRO A 254 -5.15 -1.24 -7.95
CA PRO A 254 -6.32 -0.85 -7.15
C PRO A 254 -6.25 -1.29 -5.67
N ASN A 255 -5.54 -2.39 -5.37
CA ASN A 255 -5.32 -2.86 -4.00
C ASN A 255 -4.36 -1.97 -3.19
N ASP A 256 -3.69 -1.00 -3.83
CA ASP A 256 -2.83 0.01 -3.19
C ASP A 256 -3.58 1.29 -2.83
N LEU A 257 -4.77 1.51 -3.39
CA LEU A 257 -5.50 2.78 -3.27
C LEU A 257 -5.71 3.19 -1.81
N ASP A 258 -5.99 2.24 -0.90
CA ASP A 258 -6.21 2.57 0.51
C ASP A 258 -4.91 3.09 1.17
N MET A 259 -3.76 2.48 0.86
CA MET A 259 -2.43 2.89 1.36
C MET A 259 -1.98 4.20 0.74
N LEU A 260 -2.12 4.35 -0.58
CA LEU A 260 -1.78 5.56 -1.31
C LEU A 260 -2.61 6.75 -0.81
N ALA A 261 -3.91 6.54 -0.62
CA ALA A 261 -4.82 7.54 -0.07
C ALA A 261 -4.57 7.83 1.41
N GLY A 262 -4.05 6.86 2.18
CA GLY A 262 -3.81 7.01 3.62
C GLY A 262 -2.51 7.73 3.97
N ALA A 263 -1.52 7.72 3.06
CA ALA A 263 -0.19 8.21 3.33
C ALA A 263 -0.02 9.74 3.25
N SER A 264 0.95 10.25 4.02
CA SER A 264 1.42 11.63 3.91
C SER A 264 2.24 11.87 2.64
N GLN A 265 2.89 10.82 2.13
CA GLN A 265 3.75 10.87 0.95
C GLN A 265 3.53 9.61 0.12
N ALA A 266 2.91 9.75 -1.04
CA ALA A 266 2.59 8.64 -1.93
C ALA A 266 3.21 8.84 -3.31
N ILE A 267 3.80 7.77 -3.85
CA ILE A 267 4.33 7.72 -5.21
C ILE A 267 3.46 6.77 -6.01
N VAL A 268 2.92 7.26 -7.12
CA VAL A 268 2.19 6.44 -8.10
C VAL A 268 3.08 6.29 -9.32
N VAL A 269 3.44 5.06 -9.67
CA VAL A 269 4.34 4.78 -10.80
C VAL A 269 3.64 4.96 -12.15
N ALA A 270 4.39 5.23 -13.22
CA ALA A 270 3.80 5.60 -14.51
C ALA A 270 3.00 4.47 -15.18
N ASN A 271 3.32 3.20 -14.90
CA ASN A 271 2.61 2.01 -15.40
C ASN A 271 1.42 1.60 -14.51
N CYS A 272 0.96 2.48 -13.62
CA CYS A 272 -0.18 2.19 -12.76
C CYS A 272 -1.48 1.94 -13.54
N HIS A 273 -2.36 1.18 -12.88
CA HIS A 273 -3.73 0.96 -13.30
C HIS A 273 -4.50 2.28 -13.42
N GLU A 274 -5.45 2.35 -14.35
CA GLU A 274 -6.15 3.61 -14.67
C GLU A 274 -6.90 4.21 -13.47
N SER A 275 -7.51 3.39 -12.62
CA SER A 275 -8.15 3.89 -11.39
C SER A 275 -7.15 4.54 -10.41
N VAL A 276 -5.90 4.06 -10.37
CA VAL A 276 -4.82 4.62 -9.55
C VAL A 276 -4.26 5.89 -10.19
N ARG A 277 -4.14 5.92 -11.53
CA ARG A 277 -3.81 7.14 -12.27
C ARG A 277 -4.85 8.24 -12.01
N HIS A 278 -6.13 7.91 -12.09
CA HIS A 278 -7.22 8.85 -11.84
C HIS A 278 -7.14 9.42 -10.42
N PHE A 279 -6.96 8.56 -9.42
CA PHE A 279 -6.67 8.98 -8.04
C PHE A 279 -5.49 9.96 -7.97
N ALA A 280 -4.36 9.63 -8.61
CA ALA A 280 -3.14 10.43 -8.54
C ALA A 280 -3.33 11.81 -9.18
N VAL A 281 -3.99 11.89 -10.34
CA VAL A 281 -4.30 13.16 -11.03
C VAL A 281 -5.17 14.05 -10.15
N MET A 282 -6.22 13.48 -9.54
CA MET A 282 -7.09 14.23 -8.64
C MET A 282 -6.36 14.72 -7.39
N ALA A 283 -5.52 13.88 -6.78
CA ALA A 283 -4.74 14.24 -5.61
C ALA A 283 -3.72 15.36 -5.91
N VAL A 284 -3.02 15.28 -7.04
CA VAL A 284 -2.07 16.32 -7.48
C VAL A 284 -2.78 17.65 -7.74
N GLN A 285 -3.93 17.64 -8.42
CA GLN A 285 -4.72 18.85 -8.65
C GLN A 285 -5.16 19.49 -7.33
N TRP A 286 -5.67 18.69 -6.40
CA TRP A 286 -6.07 19.17 -5.08
C TRP A 286 -4.89 19.73 -4.29
N GLN A 287 -3.71 19.11 -4.37
CA GLN A 287 -2.49 19.64 -3.76
C GLN A 287 -2.10 21.01 -4.32
N ASP A 288 -2.19 21.21 -5.63
CA ASP A 288 -1.86 22.48 -6.29
C ASP A 288 -2.85 23.60 -5.91
N GLU A 289 -4.12 23.24 -5.71
CA GLU A 289 -5.15 24.17 -5.21
C GLU A 289 -4.89 24.62 -3.77
N GLN A 290 -4.38 23.72 -2.93
CA GLN A 290 -4.09 23.96 -1.52
C GLN A 290 -2.74 24.65 -1.27
N GLN A 291 -1.86 24.74 -2.27
CA GLN A 291 -0.64 25.53 -2.15
C GLN A 291 -1.02 27.02 -1.98
N PRO A 292 -0.45 27.73 -1.00
CA PRO A 292 -0.75 29.13 -0.80
C PRO A 292 -0.38 29.91 -2.08
N ARG A 293 -1.39 30.31 -2.84
CA ARG A 293 -1.23 31.27 -3.93
C ARG A 293 -0.65 32.51 -3.29
N THR A 294 0.55 32.91 -3.70
CA THR A 294 1.12 34.19 -3.27
C THR A 294 0.10 35.26 -3.68
N PRO A 295 -0.53 35.98 -2.74
CA PRO A 295 -1.42 37.05 -3.14
C PRO A 295 -0.58 38.10 -3.89
N PRO A 296 -1.10 38.77 -4.93
CA PRO A 296 -0.44 39.95 -5.47
C PRO A 296 -0.20 40.92 -4.31
N ALA A 297 1.01 41.48 -4.26
CA ALA A 297 1.45 42.32 -3.14
C ALA A 297 0.41 43.41 -2.82
N GLY A 298 -0.22 43.34 -1.63
CA GLY A 298 -1.04 44.45 -1.12
C GLY A 298 -2.40 44.13 -0.47
N ALA A 299 -2.80 42.87 -0.25
CA ALA A 299 -4.09 42.58 0.41
C ALA A 299 -3.92 42.35 1.94
N PRO A 300 -4.72 43.00 2.81
CA PRO A 300 -4.68 42.78 4.25
C PRO A 300 -5.37 41.46 4.63
N LEU A 301 -4.73 40.68 5.51
CA LEU A 301 -5.26 39.43 6.04
C LEU A 301 -6.23 39.70 7.19
N SER A 302 -7.48 39.27 7.07
CA SER A 302 -8.41 39.13 8.20
C SER A 302 -8.57 37.65 8.55
N CYS A 303 -8.24 37.31 9.78
CA CYS A 303 -8.35 35.99 10.37
C CYS A 303 -9.70 35.85 11.08
N GLU A 304 -10.51 34.86 10.72
CA GLU A 304 -11.60 34.39 11.58
C GLU A 304 -11.97 32.93 11.27
N GLY A 305 -11.83 32.08 12.29
CA GLY A 305 -12.74 30.95 12.57
C GLY A 305 -12.43 29.58 11.96
N ALA A 306 -11.74 28.71 12.69
CA ALA A 306 -12.00 27.26 12.62
C ALA A 306 -11.82 26.63 14.01
N ALA A 307 -12.93 26.17 14.59
CA ALA A 307 -13.01 25.52 15.89
C ALA A 307 -12.69 24.02 15.78
N CYS A 308 -11.92 23.52 16.73
CA CYS A 308 -11.58 22.12 16.95
C CYS A 308 -12.81 21.26 17.31
N CYS A 309 -12.83 19.98 16.89
CA CYS A 309 -13.31 18.83 17.67
C CYS A 309 -12.84 17.53 16.97
N GLY A 310 -12.16 16.66 17.72
CA GLY A 310 -11.71 15.35 17.25
C GLY A 310 -12.86 14.39 16.98
N ALA A 311 -12.79 13.72 15.83
CA ALA A 311 -13.54 12.53 15.48
C ALA A 311 -12.69 11.78 14.44
N ALA A 312 -12.82 10.44 14.40
CA ALA A 312 -12.14 9.52 13.49
C ALA A 312 -11.76 10.17 12.15
N VAL A 313 -10.49 10.07 11.75
CA VAL A 313 -10.02 10.53 10.43
C VAL A 313 -10.68 9.66 9.36
N ALA A 314 -11.92 10.01 9.05
CA ALA A 314 -12.52 9.78 7.76
C ALA A 314 -11.55 10.37 6.74
N VAL A 315 -11.27 9.59 5.71
CA VAL A 315 -10.46 9.99 4.57
C VAL A 315 -11.06 11.29 4.00
N GLU A 316 -10.47 12.43 4.32
CA GLU A 316 -10.73 13.67 3.58
C GLU A 316 -10.04 13.56 2.22
N LEU A 317 -10.63 12.76 1.34
CA LEU A 317 -10.45 12.88 -0.12
C LEU A 317 -11.60 13.69 -0.75
N GLY A 318 -12.59 14.10 0.04
CA GLY A 318 -13.77 14.80 -0.48
C GLY A 318 -14.40 14.05 -1.68
N PRO A 319 -14.89 14.77 -2.69
CA PRO A 319 -15.48 14.19 -3.92
C PRO A 319 -14.56 13.24 -4.71
N ALA A 320 -13.24 13.28 -4.50
CA ALA A 320 -12.28 12.48 -5.27
C ALA A 320 -12.36 10.98 -4.94
N ALA A 321 -12.68 10.60 -3.69
CA ALA A 321 -12.91 9.19 -3.36
C ALA A 321 -14.19 8.64 -4.03
N GLU A 322 -15.25 9.45 -4.10
CA GLU A 322 -16.47 9.07 -4.82
C GLU A 322 -16.24 8.95 -6.33
N GLN A 323 -15.37 9.78 -6.90
CA GLN A 323 -14.98 9.71 -8.31
C GLN A 323 -14.07 8.51 -8.63
N VAL A 324 -13.15 8.12 -7.74
CA VAL A 324 -12.35 6.90 -7.92
C VAL A 324 -13.25 5.66 -7.91
N VAL A 325 -14.25 5.63 -7.02
CA VAL A 325 -15.30 4.60 -7.05
C VAL A 325 -16.12 4.68 -8.34
N ALA A 326 -16.45 5.89 -8.80
CA ALA A 326 -17.14 6.09 -10.07
C ALA A 326 -16.29 5.67 -11.29
N VAL A 327 -14.95 5.79 -11.25
CA VAL A 327 -14.04 5.32 -12.32
C VAL A 327 -13.88 3.81 -12.28
N LEU A 328 -13.80 3.19 -11.11
CA LEU A 328 -13.90 1.73 -10.98
C LEU A 328 -15.23 1.21 -11.54
N THR A 329 -16.31 2.00 -11.40
CA THR A 329 -17.64 1.69 -11.94
C THR A 329 -17.74 2.02 -13.44
N ALA A 330 -17.13 3.12 -13.92
CA ALA A 330 -17.23 3.60 -15.29
C ALA A 330 -16.31 2.84 -16.24
N ALA A 331 -15.10 2.49 -15.83
CA ALA A 331 -14.21 1.60 -16.59
C ALA A 331 -14.82 0.19 -16.73
N ALA A 332 -15.60 -0.25 -15.74
CA ALA A 332 -16.41 -1.46 -15.81
C ALA A 332 -17.61 -1.33 -16.77
N ILE A 333 -18.21 -0.13 -16.87
CA ILE A 333 -19.34 0.17 -17.76
C ILE A 333 -18.90 0.39 -19.22
N GLU A 334 -17.78 1.08 -19.49
CA GLU A 334 -17.27 1.30 -20.85
C GLU A 334 -16.79 0.01 -21.53
N ALA A 335 -16.48 -1.03 -20.75
CA ALA A 335 -16.21 -2.38 -21.25
C ALA A 335 -17.49 -3.17 -21.62
N CYS A 336 -18.68 -2.61 -21.36
CA CYS A 336 -19.99 -3.18 -21.68
C CYS A 336 -20.72 -2.26 -22.67
N ASP A 337 -20.70 -2.59 -23.96
CA ASP A 337 -21.55 -1.94 -24.95
C ASP A 337 -23.05 -2.14 -24.59
N GLY A 338 -23.73 -1.05 -24.20
CA GLY A 338 -25.19 -0.93 -24.29
C GLY A 338 -25.97 -0.51 -23.03
N ASP A 339 -26.36 0.76 -22.99
CA ASP A 339 -27.64 1.40 -22.60
C ASP A 339 -28.60 0.84 -21.51
N SER A 340 -28.18 -0.03 -20.58
CA SER A 340 -29.09 -0.50 -19.51
C SER A 340 -28.49 -0.51 -18.10
N CYS A 341 -28.03 0.63 -17.56
CA CYS A 341 -27.50 0.67 -16.19
C CYS A 341 -27.83 1.98 -15.43
N GLY A 342 -29.09 2.18 -15.03
CA GLY A 342 -29.51 3.31 -14.18
C GLY A 342 -29.38 3.08 -12.66
N ALA A 343 -28.98 1.88 -12.20
CA ALA A 343 -29.02 1.50 -10.77
C ALA A 343 -27.64 1.21 -10.13
N GLY A 344 -26.54 1.21 -10.89
CA GLY A 344 -25.22 0.75 -10.44
C GLY A 344 -24.48 1.65 -9.44
N ALA A 345 -24.78 2.95 -9.41
CA ALA A 345 -24.04 3.92 -8.59
C ALA A 345 -24.29 3.77 -7.07
N SER A 346 -25.40 3.15 -6.65
CA SER A 346 -25.74 2.94 -5.23
C SER A 346 -25.02 1.72 -4.62
N VAL A 347 -24.64 0.73 -5.43
CA VAL A 347 -24.09 -0.54 -4.95
C VAL A 347 -22.60 -0.39 -4.58
N PHE A 348 -21.87 0.43 -5.33
CA PHE A 348 -20.45 0.68 -5.10
C PHE A 348 -20.14 1.57 -3.88
N ARG A 349 -21.11 2.39 -3.42
CA ARG A 349 -21.02 3.04 -2.10
C ARG A 349 -20.95 2.01 -0.96
N GLY A 350 -21.40 0.77 -1.17
CA GLY A 350 -21.29 -0.36 -0.25
C GLY A 350 -19.88 -0.95 -0.16
N VAL A 351 -19.12 -0.97 -1.27
CA VAL A 351 -17.76 -1.56 -1.36
C VAL A 351 -16.73 -0.80 -0.50
N TYR A 352 -16.99 0.48 -0.21
CA TYR A 352 -16.21 1.31 0.72
C TYR A 352 -17.02 1.78 1.94
N ARG A 353 -18.15 1.12 2.26
CA ARG A 353 -18.93 1.48 3.45
C ARG A 353 -18.30 0.84 4.68
N TRP A 354 -17.55 1.64 5.43
CA TRP A 354 -17.16 1.30 6.80
C TRP A 354 -18.41 1.03 7.65
N GLY A 355 -18.72 -0.24 7.84
CA GLY A 355 -19.74 -0.71 8.75
C GLY A 355 -19.20 -0.69 10.18
N VAL A 356 -19.66 0.31 10.94
CA VAL A 356 -19.70 0.36 12.42
C VAL A 356 -18.35 0.56 13.12
N GLY A 357 -18.31 1.57 13.98
CA GLY A 357 -17.13 2.09 14.67
C GLY A 357 -16.29 1.01 15.34
N VAL A 358 -15.01 0.98 14.96
CA VAL A 358 -13.97 0.32 15.73
C VAL A 358 -13.16 1.40 16.40
N ASP A 359 -13.34 1.50 17.71
CA ASP A 359 -12.42 2.22 18.58
C ASP A 359 -11.06 1.52 18.53
N ILE A 360 -10.09 2.16 17.88
CA ILE A 360 -8.72 1.68 17.76
C ILE A 360 -7.88 2.09 18.99
N GLY A 361 -8.50 2.73 20.00
CA GLY A 361 -7.85 3.17 21.24
C GLY A 361 -7.52 2.04 22.23
N GLY A 362 -7.99 0.81 22.00
CA GLY A 362 -7.91 -0.29 22.98
C GLY A 362 -6.67 -1.19 22.96
N LEU A 363 -5.64 -0.91 22.14
CA LEU A 363 -4.43 -1.76 22.06
C LEU A 363 -3.26 -1.31 22.96
N ALA A 364 -3.50 -0.40 23.91
CA ALA A 364 -2.50 0.02 24.89
C ALA A 364 -2.66 -0.72 26.23
N GLY A 365 -1.84 -1.75 26.43
CA GLY A 365 -1.17 -2.06 27.71
C GLY A 365 -1.98 -2.61 28.88
N THR A 366 -1.74 -3.88 29.22
CA THR A 366 -1.78 -4.33 30.62
C THR A 366 -0.49 -5.02 31.00
N THR A 367 0.50 -4.25 31.42
CA THR A 367 1.53 -4.70 32.36
C THR A 367 1.39 -3.86 33.63
N GLY A 368 0.89 -4.49 34.70
CA GLY A 368 0.86 -3.86 36.02
C GLY A 368 2.25 -3.90 36.67
N VAL A 369 2.63 -2.85 37.42
CA VAL A 369 2.81 -2.81 38.89
C VAL A 369 2.85 -1.30 39.35
N PRO A 370 2.88 -0.90 40.65
CA PRO A 370 1.85 0.00 41.19
C PRO A 370 2.35 1.36 41.73
N SER A 371 1.35 2.24 41.95
CA SER A 371 1.29 3.31 42.97
C SER A 371 2.44 4.33 43.08
N GLY A 372 2.14 5.55 42.65
CA GLY A 372 2.83 6.77 43.07
C GLY A 372 2.04 8.01 42.64
N GLU A 373 1.42 8.69 43.60
CA GLU A 373 0.66 9.94 43.39
C GLU A 373 1.56 11.05 42.81
N GLY A 374 1.07 11.79 41.81
CA GLY A 374 1.80 12.94 41.29
C GLY A 374 1.15 13.67 40.11
N ARG A 375 0.26 14.61 40.43
CA ARG A 375 0.02 15.90 39.73
C ARG A 375 -0.28 15.88 38.21
N VAL A 376 -1.55 16.13 37.89
CA VAL A 376 -2.04 16.46 36.54
C VAL A 376 -1.49 17.83 36.12
N ASP A 377 -0.64 17.86 35.10
CA ASP A 377 -0.25 19.08 34.41
C ASP A 377 -1.06 19.19 33.10
N SER A 378 -1.84 20.27 32.98
CA SER A 378 -2.76 20.51 31.87
C SER A 378 -2.04 21.28 30.76
N GLY A 379 -1.08 20.60 30.13
CA GLY A 379 -0.42 21.08 28.91
C GLY A 379 -1.22 20.66 27.68
N GLY A 380 -2.17 21.48 27.25
CA GLY A 380 -2.83 21.35 25.95
C GLY A 380 -1.84 21.61 24.81
N GLY A 381 -1.05 20.60 24.46
CA GLY A 381 -0.29 20.58 23.22
C GLY A 381 -1.26 20.34 22.07
N ALA A 382 -1.52 21.37 21.26
CA ALA A 382 -2.16 21.18 19.98
C ALA A 382 -1.35 20.15 19.18
N GLU A 383 -2.02 19.11 18.67
CA GLU A 383 -1.42 18.21 17.69
C GLU A 383 -0.88 19.07 16.54
N PRO A 384 0.37 18.86 16.08
CA PRO A 384 0.90 19.59 14.94
C PRO A 384 -0.06 19.40 13.75
N PRO A 385 -0.25 20.43 12.90
CA PRO A 385 -1.11 20.33 11.74
C PRO A 385 -0.73 19.09 10.93
N THR A 386 -1.72 18.30 10.54
CA THR A 386 -1.51 17.10 9.72
C THR A 386 -0.66 17.51 8.50
N PRO A 387 0.52 16.91 8.27
CA PRO A 387 1.37 17.31 7.17
C PRO A 387 0.58 17.22 5.86
N LEU A 388 0.70 18.25 5.03
CA LEU A 388 0.08 18.28 3.70
C LEU A 388 0.42 16.98 2.98
N ARG A 389 -0.62 16.25 2.57
CA ARG A 389 -0.47 15.03 1.78
C ARG A 389 0.19 15.38 0.46
N ARG A 390 1.26 14.67 0.13
CA ARG A 390 2.01 14.82 -1.11
C ARG A 390 1.90 13.55 -1.93
N VAL A 391 1.20 13.61 -3.06
CA VAL A 391 1.19 12.58 -4.09
C VAL A 391 2.11 13.03 -5.23
N HIS A 392 2.96 12.10 -5.70
CA HIS A 392 3.79 12.25 -6.89
C HIS A 392 3.35 11.22 -7.93
N LEU A 393 2.77 11.69 -9.04
CA LEU A 393 2.54 10.84 -10.21
C LEU A 393 3.82 10.81 -11.04
N ALA A 394 4.51 9.67 -11.04
CA ALA A 394 5.78 9.52 -11.72
C ALA A 394 5.61 9.49 -13.24
N SER A 395 6.64 9.97 -13.94
CA SER A 395 6.77 9.84 -15.40
C SER A 395 7.44 8.52 -15.82
N ARG A 396 8.08 7.83 -14.87
CA ARG A 396 8.77 6.55 -15.07
C ARG A 396 7.99 5.36 -14.47
N PRO A 397 8.08 4.17 -15.07
CA PRO A 397 7.42 2.98 -14.55
C PRO A 397 8.20 2.35 -13.39
N SER A 398 7.51 1.53 -12.59
CA SER A 398 8.05 0.64 -11.56
C SER A 398 9.16 1.31 -10.70
N ALA A 399 10.27 0.61 -10.43
CA ALA A 399 11.36 1.08 -9.58
C ALA A 399 11.95 2.43 -10.00
N ALA A 400 11.96 2.74 -11.31
CA ALA A 400 12.42 4.03 -11.81
C ALA A 400 11.48 5.16 -11.37
N GLY A 401 10.17 4.92 -11.37
CA GLY A 401 9.15 5.83 -10.84
C GLY A 401 9.25 6.02 -9.34
N VAL A 402 9.54 4.95 -8.59
CA VAL A 402 9.82 5.03 -7.14
C VAL A 402 11.03 5.93 -6.87
N LEU A 403 12.16 5.70 -7.55
CA LEU A 403 13.35 6.55 -7.41
C LEU A 403 13.09 8.00 -7.83
N GLU A 404 12.24 8.23 -8.84
CA GLU A 404 11.84 9.57 -9.29
C GLU A 404 11.06 10.29 -8.17
N GLY A 405 10.03 9.64 -7.61
CA GLY A 405 9.24 10.22 -6.52
C GLY A 405 10.03 10.45 -5.24
N LEU A 406 10.97 9.54 -4.90
CA LEU A 406 11.89 9.76 -3.76
C LEU A 406 12.77 11.00 -3.96
N SER A 407 13.18 11.27 -5.21
CA SER A 407 13.93 12.48 -5.55
C SER A 407 13.05 13.73 -5.46
N ALA A 408 11.82 13.67 -5.98
CA ALA A 408 10.83 14.76 -5.91
C ALA A 408 10.47 15.13 -4.45
N PHE A 409 10.43 14.15 -3.56
CA PHE A 409 10.19 14.37 -2.13
C PHE A 409 11.43 14.80 -1.33
N GLY A 410 12.60 14.90 -1.96
CA GLY A 410 13.84 15.35 -1.33
C GLY A 410 14.50 14.30 -0.43
N PHE A 411 14.20 13.01 -0.62
CA PHE A 411 14.93 11.93 0.06
C PHE A 411 16.23 11.59 -0.65
N VAL A 412 16.26 11.76 -1.96
CA VAL A 412 17.33 11.25 -2.81
C VAL A 412 17.92 12.35 -3.68
N GLN A 413 19.26 12.39 -3.75
CA GLN A 413 19.99 13.18 -4.74
C GLN A 413 20.59 12.25 -5.79
N ARG A 414 20.22 12.45 -7.06
CA ARG A 414 20.89 11.82 -8.21
C ARG A 414 22.08 12.70 -8.63
N HIS A 415 23.17 12.06 -9.05
CA HIS A 415 24.41 12.72 -9.46
C HIS A 415 24.36 13.23 -10.88
#